data_AF-A0A529VVY5-F1
#
_entry.id   AF-A0A529VVY5-F1
#
_cell.length_a   1.000
_cell.length_b   1.000
_cell.length_c   1.000
_cell.angle_alpha   90.00
_cell.angle_beta   90.00
_cell.angle_gamma   90.00
#
_symmetry.space_group_name_H-M   'P 1'
#
loop_
_entity.id
_entity.type
_entity.pdbx_description
1 polymer ?
#
loop_
_entity_poly.entity_id
_entity_poly.type
_entity_poly.pdbx_seq_one_letter_code
_entity_poly.pdbx_strand_id
1 'polypeptide(L)'
;AEEADRLDLSLDVIERVLAEPELAGWDGFGVVVQAYGPRAAFAIDWLYALAKKYDRRIMVRLVKGAYWDTEIKRAQTLGLTGYPVFTRKANTDVSYLACAKKLLSMTDRIYPQFATHNAHTVAAILSMAKDRDSFEFQRLHGMGEALHETVRQAEGTRCRIYAPVGAHSDLLAYLVRRLLENGANSSFVH
;
A
#
# COMPACT_ATOMS: atom_id res chain seq x y z
N ALA A 1 -6.51 -2.15 4.79
CA ALA A 1 -5.59 -3.26 5.08
C ALA A 1 -5.02 -3.08 6.47
N GLU A 2 -5.25 -4.08 7.31
CA GLU A 2 -4.88 -4.11 8.72
C GLU A 2 -4.02 -5.37 8.95
N GLU A 3 -4.38 -6.24 9.89
CA GLU A 3 -3.76 -7.55 10.09
C GLU A 3 -4.12 -8.55 8.97
N ALA A 4 -3.24 -9.53 8.74
CA ALA A 4 -3.34 -10.47 7.64
C ALA A 4 -4.55 -11.41 7.74
N ASP A 5 -5.01 -11.75 8.94
CA ASP A 5 -6.20 -12.60 9.15
C ASP A 5 -7.51 -11.90 8.75
N ARG A 6 -7.50 -10.56 8.68
CA ARG A 6 -8.65 -9.78 8.24
C ARG A 6 -8.74 -9.62 6.73
N LEU A 7 -7.73 -10.05 5.96
CA LEU A 7 -7.70 -9.85 4.51
C LEU A 7 -8.96 -10.41 3.84
N ASP A 8 -9.28 -11.69 4.07
CA ASP A 8 -10.38 -12.35 3.34
C ASP A 8 -11.72 -11.68 3.65
N LEU A 9 -12.01 -11.43 4.93
CA LEU A 9 -13.20 -10.68 5.35
C LEU A 9 -13.27 -9.27 4.73
N SER A 10 -12.13 -8.57 4.66
CA SER A 10 -12.09 -7.24 4.04
C SER A 10 -12.37 -7.29 2.54
N LEU A 11 -11.94 -8.35 1.84
CA LEU A 11 -12.23 -8.53 0.41
C LEU A 11 -13.74 -8.76 0.19
N ASP A 12 -14.39 -9.55 1.04
CA ASP A 12 -15.85 -9.76 0.98
C ASP A 12 -16.62 -8.44 1.13
N VAL A 13 -16.22 -7.61 2.11
CA VAL A 13 -16.82 -6.29 2.32
C VAL A 13 -16.56 -5.36 1.13
N ILE A 14 -15.34 -5.35 0.60
CA ILE A 14 -14.97 -4.56 -0.57
C ILE A 14 -15.81 -4.95 -1.79
N GLU A 15 -15.96 -6.25 -2.07
CA GLU A 15 -16.81 -6.71 -3.18
C GLU A 15 -18.26 -6.26 -3.00
N ARG A 16 -18.82 -6.44 -1.80
CA ARG A 16 -20.20 -6.07 -1.54
C ARG A 16 -20.45 -4.59 -1.78
N VAL A 17 -19.52 -3.72 -1.36
CA VAL A 17 -19.61 -2.26 -1.54
C VAL A 17 -19.39 -1.88 -3.00
N LEU A 18 -18.37 -2.43 -3.66
CA LEU A 18 -18.05 -2.07 -5.05
C LEU A 18 -19.15 -2.48 -6.04
N ALA A 19 -19.94 -3.51 -5.68
CA ALA A 19 -21.11 -3.95 -6.43
C ALA A 19 -22.31 -2.99 -6.37
N GLU A 20 -22.31 -2.00 -5.47
CA GLU A 20 -23.45 -1.09 -5.32
C GLU A 20 -23.63 -0.21 -6.57
N PRO A 21 -24.85 -0.15 -7.15
CA PRO A 21 -25.13 0.68 -8.33
C PRO A 21 -24.87 2.17 -8.11
N GLU A 22 -25.07 2.67 -6.89
CA GLU A 22 -24.86 4.07 -6.52
C GLU A 22 -23.41 4.55 -6.70
N LEU A 23 -22.45 3.62 -6.73
CA LEU A 23 -21.03 3.94 -6.98
C LEU A 23 -20.69 3.97 -8.48
N ALA A 24 -21.68 3.84 -9.39
CA ALA A 24 -21.42 3.86 -10.83
C ALA A 24 -20.94 5.22 -11.32
N GLY A 25 -19.89 5.20 -12.15
CA GLY A 25 -19.24 6.40 -12.67
C GLY A 25 -18.39 7.16 -11.65
N TRP A 26 -18.23 6.64 -10.43
CA TRP A 26 -17.34 7.23 -9.42
C TRP A 26 -16.02 6.46 -9.31
N ASP A 27 -14.91 7.14 -9.64
CA ASP A 27 -13.57 6.54 -9.70
C ASP A 27 -12.78 6.66 -8.38
N GLY A 28 -13.42 7.13 -7.30
CA GLY A 28 -12.75 7.46 -6.04
C GLY A 28 -12.63 6.32 -5.03
N PHE A 29 -13.18 5.14 -5.32
CA PHE A 29 -13.13 4.01 -4.39
C PHE A 29 -11.69 3.50 -4.23
N GLY A 30 -11.20 3.44 -2.99
CA GLY A 30 -9.79 3.16 -2.68
C GLY A 30 -9.58 1.93 -1.81
N VAL A 31 -8.60 1.10 -2.16
CA VAL A 31 -8.18 -0.07 -1.37
C VAL A 31 -6.69 -0.03 -1.10
N VAL A 32 -6.26 -0.47 0.08
CA VAL A 32 -4.84 -0.61 0.44
C VAL A 32 -4.41 -2.06 0.29
N VAL A 33 -3.26 -2.31 -0.33
CA VAL A 33 -2.61 -3.63 -0.43
C VAL A 33 -1.22 -3.57 0.20
N GLN A 34 -0.91 -4.54 1.05
CA GLN A 34 0.38 -4.64 1.75
C GLN A 34 1.30 -5.65 1.05
N ALA A 35 2.43 -5.18 0.53
CA ALA A 35 3.39 -5.98 -0.24
C ALA A 35 4.28 -6.92 0.61
N TYR A 36 4.25 -6.79 1.94
CA TYR A 36 5.08 -7.59 2.85
C TYR A 36 4.63 -9.05 3.03
N GLY A 37 3.61 -9.52 2.31
CA GLY A 37 3.13 -10.89 2.37
C GLY A 37 2.91 -11.49 0.98
N PRO A 38 2.93 -12.84 0.86
CA PRO A 38 2.86 -13.52 -0.43
C PRO A 38 1.50 -13.35 -1.14
N ARG A 39 0.45 -12.99 -0.40
CA ARG A 39 -0.90 -12.77 -0.95
C ARG A 39 -1.06 -11.46 -1.73
N ALA A 40 -0.10 -10.53 -1.65
CA ALA A 40 -0.23 -9.19 -2.22
C ALA A 40 -0.51 -9.18 -3.73
N ALA A 41 0.24 -9.96 -4.50
CA ALA A 41 0.07 -10.03 -5.95
C ALA A 41 -1.31 -10.59 -6.34
N PHE A 42 -1.78 -11.62 -5.62
CA PHE A 42 -3.09 -12.23 -5.85
C PHE A 42 -4.23 -11.29 -5.46
N ALA A 43 -4.08 -10.50 -4.40
CA ALA A 43 -5.05 -9.47 -4.03
C ALA A 43 -5.18 -8.40 -5.12
N ILE A 44 -4.07 -8.02 -5.77
CA ILE A 44 -4.10 -7.09 -6.91
C ILE A 44 -4.82 -7.71 -8.12
N ASP A 45 -4.53 -8.97 -8.44
CA ASP A 45 -5.21 -9.69 -9.53
C ASP A 45 -6.72 -9.78 -9.28
N TRP A 46 -7.11 -10.07 -8.04
CA TRP A 46 -8.51 -10.12 -7.61
C TRP A 46 -9.18 -8.74 -7.72
N LEU A 47 -8.55 -7.67 -7.23
CA LEU A 47 -9.07 -6.30 -7.33
C LEU A 47 -9.24 -5.85 -8.78
N TYR A 48 -8.30 -6.20 -9.66
CA TYR A 48 -8.39 -5.89 -11.09
C TYR A 48 -9.54 -6.64 -11.76
N ALA A 49 -9.71 -7.93 -11.46
CA ALA A 49 -10.83 -8.73 -11.94
C ALA A 49 -12.18 -8.17 -11.45
N LEU A 50 -12.24 -7.73 -10.19
CA LEU A 50 -13.43 -7.12 -9.59
C LEU A 50 -13.78 -5.79 -10.24
N ALA A 51 -12.79 -4.93 -10.48
CA ALA A 51 -12.97 -3.66 -11.19
C ALA A 51 -13.49 -3.89 -12.61
N LYS A 52 -13.02 -4.93 -13.31
CA LYS A 52 -13.58 -5.33 -14.61
C LYS A 52 -15.01 -5.85 -14.51
N LYS A 53 -15.31 -6.71 -13.54
CA LYS A 53 -16.63 -7.33 -13.32
C LYS A 53 -17.73 -6.27 -13.16
N TYR A 54 -17.47 -5.21 -12.41
CA TYR A 54 -18.43 -4.15 -12.12
C TYR A 54 -18.25 -2.88 -12.96
N ASP A 55 -17.40 -2.94 -13.99
CA ASP A 55 -17.04 -1.81 -14.86
C ASP A 55 -16.69 -0.54 -14.05
N ARG A 56 -15.72 -0.68 -13.15
CA ARG A 56 -15.24 0.38 -12.25
C ARG A 56 -13.81 0.77 -12.58
N ARG A 57 -13.44 1.98 -12.18
CA ARG A 57 -12.05 2.37 -11.94
C ARG A 57 -11.87 2.57 -10.44
N ILE A 58 -10.80 2.01 -9.88
CA ILE A 58 -10.52 2.07 -8.44
C ILE A 58 -9.10 2.58 -8.19
N MET A 59 -8.88 3.15 -7.01
CA MET A 59 -7.56 3.53 -6.53
C MET A 59 -6.97 2.39 -5.70
N VAL A 60 -5.71 2.00 -5.96
CA VAL A 60 -5.02 0.99 -5.14
C VAL A 60 -3.77 1.59 -4.53
N ARG A 61 -3.78 1.75 -3.21
CA ARG A 61 -2.62 2.15 -2.41
C ARG A 61 -1.75 0.94 -2.14
N LEU A 62 -0.57 0.91 -2.75
CA LEU A 62 0.45 -0.10 -2.45
C LEU A 62 1.38 0.41 -1.34
N VAL A 63 1.43 -0.34 -0.24
CA VAL A 63 2.32 -0.10 0.90
C VAL A 63 3.20 -1.33 1.11
N LYS A 64 4.30 -1.22 1.88
CA LYS A 64 5.02 -2.40 2.35
C LYS A 64 4.17 -3.16 3.38
N GLY A 65 3.86 -2.51 4.49
CA GLY A 65 3.04 -3.04 5.57
C GLY A 65 3.44 -2.41 6.90
N ALA A 66 2.53 -2.37 7.88
CA ALA A 66 2.72 -1.66 9.15
C ALA A 66 2.58 -2.54 10.40
N TYR A 67 2.34 -3.85 10.21
CA TYR A 67 1.99 -4.78 11.29
C TYR A 67 2.98 -5.95 11.41
N TRP A 68 4.18 -5.83 10.86
CA TRP A 68 5.11 -6.97 10.70
C TRP A 68 5.41 -7.69 12.02
N ASP A 69 5.79 -6.97 13.08
CA ASP A 69 6.07 -7.57 14.39
C ASP A 69 4.85 -8.28 14.99
N THR A 70 3.65 -7.71 14.82
CA THR A 70 2.39 -8.34 15.24
C THR A 70 2.15 -9.64 14.49
N GLU A 71 2.36 -9.67 13.18
CA GLU A 71 2.18 -10.88 12.36
C GLU A 71 3.17 -11.99 12.75
N ILE A 72 4.44 -11.65 12.99
CA ILE A 72 5.45 -12.60 13.46
C ILE A 72 5.04 -13.18 14.82
N LYS A 73 4.73 -12.31 15.80
CA LYS A 73 4.31 -12.72 17.14
C LYS A 73 3.07 -13.61 17.10
N ARG A 74 2.08 -13.23 16.30
CA ARG A 74 0.81 -13.94 16.20
C ARG A 74 0.99 -15.33 15.59
N ALA A 75 1.74 -15.45 14.50
CA ALA A 75 2.01 -16.74 13.87
C ALA A 75 2.73 -17.70 14.83
N GLN A 76 3.69 -17.21 15.61
CA GLN A 76 4.40 -18.00 16.63
C GLN A 76 3.49 -18.40 17.78
N THR A 77 2.70 -17.48 18.32
CA THR A 77 1.81 -17.74 19.48
C THR A 77 0.71 -18.75 19.15
N LEU A 78 0.19 -18.70 17.92
CA LEU A 78 -0.83 -19.63 17.42
C LEU A 78 -0.24 -20.97 16.91
N GLY A 79 1.08 -21.12 16.88
CA GLY A 79 1.73 -22.34 16.39
C GLY A 79 1.43 -22.62 14.91
N LEU A 80 1.32 -21.58 14.08
CA LEU A 80 1.03 -21.75 12.65
C LEU A 80 2.19 -22.41 11.92
N THR A 81 1.89 -23.09 10.82
CA THR A 81 2.89 -23.79 9.98
C THR A 81 3.77 -22.84 9.16
N GLY A 82 3.45 -21.54 9.13
CA GLY A 82 4.21 -20.52 8.41
C GLY A 82 3.79 -19.09 8.75
N TYR A 83 4.50 -18.12 8.19
CA TYR A 83 4.22 -16.70 8.40
C TYR A 83 3.38 -16.14 7.24
N PRO A 84 2.37 -15.29 7.53
CA PRO A 84 1.60 -14.60 6.48
C PRO A 84 2.38 -13.44 5.85
N VAL A 85 3.58 -13.14 6.36
CA VAL A 85 4.48 -12.08 5.90
C VAL A 85 5.87 -12.64 5.62
N PHE A 86 6.62 -11.97 4.74
CA PHE A 86 8.04 -12.28 4.52
C PHE A 86 8.86 -11.96 5.77
N THR A 87 9.81 -12.83 6.11
CA THR A 87 10.67 -12.68 7.30
C THR A 87 11.96 -11.89 7.03
N ARG A 88 12.27 -11.60 5.77
CA ARG A 88 13.40 -10.74 5.36
C ARG A 88 12.87 -9.49 4.67
N LYS A 89 13.32 -8.31 5.12
CA LYS A 89 12.92 -7.02 4.55
C LYS A 89 13.18 -6.92 3.04
N ALA A 90 14.30 -7.49 2.56
CA ALA A 90 14.62 -7.53 1.13
C ALA A 90 13.54 -8.25 0.29
N ASN A 91 12.90 -9.29 0.83
CA ASN A 91 11.82 -10.00 0.14
C ASN A 91 10.57 -9.11 0.01
N THR A 92 10.28 -8.30 1.03
CA THR A 92 9.23 -7.27 0.96
C THR A 92 9.54 -6.21 -0.10
N ASP A 93 10.80 -5.78 -0.22
CA ASP A 93 11.20 -4.83 -1.27
C ASP A 93 11.00 -5.42 -2.67
N VAL A 94 11.43 -6.67 -2.90
CA VAL A 94 11.21 -7.39 -4.16
C VAL A 94 9.72 -7.53 -4.47
N SER A 95 8.93 -7.96 -3.48
CA SER A 95 7.48 -8.08 -3.62
C SER A 95 6.81 -6.74 -3.96
N TYR A 96 7.25 -5.66 -3.31
CA TYR A 96 6.74 -4.32 -3.59
C TYR A 96 6.99 -3.90 -5.04
N LEU A 97 8.21 -4.09 -5.56
CA LEU A 97 8.52 -3.74 -6.95
C LEU A 97 7.76 -4.62 -7.96
N ALA A 98 7.61 -5.92 -7.67
CA ALA A 98 6.81 -6.83 -8.49
C ALA A 98 5.32 -6.40 -8.53
N CYS A 99 4.75 -6.05 -7.37
CA CYS A 99 3.38 -5.54 -7.26
C CYS A 99 3.23 -4.19 -7.96
N ALA A 100 4.22 -3.29 -7.84
CA ALA A 100 4.19 -1.99 -8.50
C ALA A 100 4.21 -2.13 -10.03
N LYS A 101 5.07 -3.00 -10.57
CA LYS A 101 5.08 -3.32 -12.00
C LYS A 101 3.74 -3.88 -12.48
N LYS A 102 3.10 -4.75 -11.68
CA LYS A 102 1.76 -5.30 -11.97
C LYS A 102 0.72 -4.18 -12.03
N LEU A 103 0.66 -3.31 -11.03
CA LEU A 103 -0.28 -2.18 -10.98
C LEU A 103 -0.10 -1.20 -12.15
N LEU A 104 1.15 -0.89 -12.52
CA LEU A 104 1.45 -0.04 -13.68
C LEU A 104 0.99 -0.66 -15.02
N SER A 105 0.80 -1.98 -15.08
CA SER A 105 0.25 -2.66 -16.26
C SER A 105 -1.29 -2.76 -16.27
N MET A 106 -1.95 -2.28 -15.23
CA MET A 106 -3.40 -2.39 -14.99
C MET A 106 -4.09 -1.02 -14.94
N THR A 107 -3.45 0.01 -15.52
CA THR A 107 -3.87 1.41 -15.41
C THR A 107 -5.17 1.74 -16.16
N ASP A 108 -5.68 0.82 -16.96
CA ASP A 108 -7.01 0.88 -17.58
C ASP A 108 -8.15 0.79 -16.56
N ARG A 109 -7.94 0.14 -15.41
CA ARG A 109 -8.94 -0.03 -14.35
C ARG A 109 -8.47 0.39 -12.96
N ILE A 110 -7.15 0.43 -12.73
CA ILE A 110 -6.59 0.75 -11.43
C ILE A 110 -5.75 2.02 -11.53
N TYR A 111 -6.02 2.98 -10.66
CA TYR A 111 -5.13 4.09 -10.43
C TYR A 111 -4.15 3.76 -9.28
N PRO A 112 -2.85 3.48 -9.56
CA PRO A 112 -1.90 3.07 -8.54
C PRO A 112 -1.47 4.26 -7.68
N GLN A 113 -1.39 4.03 -6.37
CA GLN A 113 -0.90 5.00 -5.40
C GLN A 113 0.26 4.38 -4.61
N PHE A 114 1.49 4.81 -4.87
CA PHE A 114 2.68 4.20 -4.28
C PHE A 114 3.10 4.91 -3.00
N ALA A 115 2.74 4.35 -1.84
CA ALA A 115 3.14 4.91 -0.56
C ALA A 115 4.51 4.37 -0.13
N THR A 116 5.51 5.24 -0.08
CA THR A 116 6.88 4.87 0.30
C THR A 116 7.72 6.10 0.65
N HIS A 117 8.67 5.91 1.56
CA HIS A 117 9.71 6.89 1.91
C HIS A 117 11.11 6.44 1.46
N ASN A 118 11.18 5.32 0.72
CA ASN A 118 12.44 4.74 0.27
C ASN A 118 12.81 5.26 -1.12
N ALA A 119 13.93 5.99 -1.22
CA ALA A 119 14.34 6.66 -2.46
C ALA A 119 14.60 5.67 -3.61
N HIS A 120 15.19 4.51 -3.32
CA HIS A 120 15.38 3.45 -4.32
C HIS A 120 14.04 2.94 -4.87
N THR A 121 13.04 2.77 -4.01
CA THR A 121 11.69 2.34 -4.40
C THR A 121 11.03 3.38 -5.30
N VAL A 122 11.17 4.66 -4.96
CA VAL A 122 10.69 5.78 -5.79
C VAL A 122 11.36 5.78 -7.17
N ALA A 123 12.69 5.73 -7.21
CA ALA A 123 13.46 5.70 -8.45
C ALA A 123 13.09 4.49 -9.33
N ALA A 124 12.92 3.31 -8.74
CA ALA A 124 12.50 2.12 -9.46
C ALA A 124 11.10 2.29 -10.08
N ILE A 125 10.13 2.86 -9.36
CA ILE A 125 8.80 3.15 -9.90
C ILE A 125 8.87 4.13 -11.06
N LEU A 126 9.64 5.22 -10.92
CA LEU A 126 9.86 6.20 -11.98
C LEU A 126 10.45 5.54 -13.24
N SER A 127 11.39 4.62 -13.06
CA SER A 127 12.00 3.88 -14.18
C SER A 127 11.01 2.90 -14.84
N MET A 128 10.13 2.27 -14.07
CA MET A 128 9.14 1.32 -14.59
C MET A 128 7.93 1.98 -15.26
N ALA A 129 7.52 3.16 -14.80
CA ALA A 129 6.33 3.84 -15.28
C ALA A 129 6.58 4.53 -16.63
N LYS A 130 5.66 4.31 -17.58
CA LYS A 130 5.70 4.97 -18.90
C LYS A 130 5.02 6.33 -18.92
N ASP A 131 4.02 6.50 -18.06
CA ASP A 131 3.19 7.70 -17.97
C ASP A 131 3.15 8.16 -16.50
N ARG A 132 3.57 9.41 -16.26
CA ARG A 132 3.62 10.03 -14.93
C ARG A 132 2.22 10.41 -14.41
N ASP A 133 1.24 10.57 -15.28
CA ASP A 133 -0.15 10.88 -14.92
C ASP A 133 -0.98 9.63 -14.61
N SER A 134 -0.45 8.45 -14.90
CA SER A 134 -1.12 7.19 -14.62
C SER A 134 -1.09 6.75 -13.15
N PHE A 135 -0.30 7.42 -12.29
CA PHE A 135 -0.15 7.09 -10.87
C PHE A 135 0.09 8.34 -10.00
N GLU A 136 0.14 8.14 -8.68
CA GLU A 136 0.70 9.10 -7.71
C GLU A 136 1.62 8.40 -6.71
N PHE A 137 2.57 9.16 -6.15
CA PHE A 137 3.23 8.78 -4.91
C PHE A 137 2.38 9.18 -3.71
N GLN A 138 2.67 8.57 -2.56
CA GLN A 138 2.08 8.97 -1.30
C GLN A 138 3.09 8.96 -0.16
N ARG A 139 2.89 9.88 0.78
CA ARG A 139 3.71 10.01 1.98
C ARG A 139 2.85 10.35 3.19
N LEU A 140 3.32 10.01 4.38
CA LEU A 140 2.77 10.53 5.63
C LEU A 140 3.29 11.94 5.90
N HIS A 141 2.45 12.76 6.54
CA HIS A 141 2.90 14.05 7.06
C HIS A 141 4.03 13.84 8.08
N GLY A 142 5.06 14.69 8.03
CA GLY A 142 6.28 14.57 8.85
C GLY A 142 7.31 13.55 8.34
N MET A 143 7.05 12.84 7.23
CA MET A 143 7.99 11.85 6.67
C MET A 143 8.17 12.00 5.16
N GLY A 144 9.42 11.88 4.70
CA GLY A 144 9.76 11.85 3.26
C GLY A 144 9.48 13.14 2.48
N GLU A 145 9.37 14.29 3.15
CA GLU A 145 9.06 15.57 2.50
C GLU A 145 10.12 15.99 1.48
N ALA A 146 11.39 16.05 1.89
CA ALA A 146 12.48 16.42 1.00
C ALA A 146 12.55 15.50 -0.24
N LEU A 147 12.45 14.18 -0.02
CA LEU A 147 12.46 13.19 -1.12
C LEU A 147 11.34 13.46 -2.12
N HIS A 148 10.10 13.59 -1.66
CA HIS A 148 8.94 13.73 -2.55
C HIS A 148 8.87 15.11 -3.20
N GLU A 149 9.35 16.17 -2.54
CA GLU A 149 9.42 17.49 -3.17
C GLU A 149 10.47 17.53 -4.28
N THR A 150 11.65 16.93 -4.07
CA THR A 150 12.67 16.79 -5.13
C THR A 150 12.11 16.01 -6.32
N VAL A 151 11.43 14.89 -6.07
CA VAL A 151 10.85 14.04 -7.12
C VAL A 151 9.70 14.76 -7.86
N ARG A 152 8.87 15.52 -7.16
CA ARG A 152 7.80 16.33 -7.75
C ARG A 152 8.36 17.39 -8.70
N GLN A 153 9.41 18.10 -8.27
CA GLN A 153 10.05 19.15 -9.07
C GLN A 153 10.79 18.59 -10.29
N ALA A 154 11.48 17.46 -10.13
CA ALA A 154 12.29 16.87 -11.20
C ALA A 154 11.47 16.08 -12.24
N GLU A 155 10.44 15.35 -11.80
CA GLU A 155 9.73 14.37 -12.63
C GLU A 155 8.27 14.74 -12.92
N GLY A 156 7.77 15.85 -12.38
CA GLY A 156 6.38 16.29 -12.57
C GLY A 156 5.33 15.35 -11.96
N THR A 157 5.73 14.44 -11.07
CA THR A 157 4.81 13.48 -10.45
C THR A 157 3.91 14.12 -9.40
N ARG A 158 2.80 13.47 -9.06
CA ARG A 158 1.93 13.87 -7.95
C ARG A 158 2.31 13.11 -6.67
N CYS A 159 2.20 13.78 -5.53
CA CYS A 159 2.37 13.15 -4.22
C CYS A 159 1.23 13.55 -3.29
N ARG A 160 0.44 12.57 -2.82
CA ARG A 160 -0.61 12.79 -1.81
C ARG A 160 -0.02 12.63 -0.40
N ILE A 161 -0.25 13.64 0.43
CA ILE A 161 0.17 13.65 1.83
C ILE A 161 -0.99 13.15 2.69
N TYR A 162 -0.75 12.11 3.48
CA TYR A 162 -1.69 11.64 4.49
C TYR A 162 -1.39 12.34 5.82
N ALA A 163 -2.28 13.23 6.22
CA ALA A 163 -2.20 13.94 7.49
C ALA A 163 -3.10 13.22 8.51
N PRO A 164 -2.55 12.69 9.62
CA PRO A 164 -3.34 12.14 10.71
C PRO A 164 -4.19 13.25 11.34
N VAL A 165 -5.50 13.04 11.45
CA VAL A 165 -6.43 13.97 12.11
C VAL A 165 -7.24 13.18 13.12
N GLY A 166 -7.26 13.60 14.38
CA GLY A 166 -7.97 12.90 15.44
C GLY A 166 -7.77 13.56 16.81
N ALA A 167 -8.57 13.12 17.78
CA ALA A 167 -8.45 13.56 19.16
C ALA A 167 -7.18 12.98 19.81
N HIS A 168 -6.70 13.64 20.87
CA HIS A 168 -5.49 13.20 21.59
C HIS A 168 -5.61 11.77 22.14
N SER A 169 -6.82 11.33 22.53
CA SER A 169 -7.10 9.99 23.03
C SER A 169 -6.78 8.87 22.03
N ASP A 170 -6.88 9.14 20.74
CA ASP A 170 -6.71 8.14 19.67
C ASP A 170 -5.27 8.14 19.12
N LEU A 171 -4.43 9.07 19.59
CA LEU A 171 -3.07 9.27 19.10
C LEU A 171 -2.14 8.11 19.47
N LEU A 172 -2.34 7.47 20.63
CA LEU A 172 -1.37 6.52 21.19
C LEU A 172 -1.11 5.33 20.26
N ALA A 173 -2.15 4.67 19.76
CA ALA A 173 -2.01 3.51 18.87
C ALA A 173 -1.36 3.89 17.53
N TYR A 174 -1.64 5.08 17.02
CA TYR A 174 -0.98 5.62 15.83
C TYR A 174 0.51 5.90 16.09
N LEU A 175 0.82 6.56 17.21
CA LEU A 175 2.16 6.97 17.58
C LEU A 175 3.07 5.77 17.87
N VAL A 176 2.59 4.74 18.55
CA VAL A 176 3.35 3.49 18.78
C VAL A 176 3.79 2.86 17.45
N ARG A 177 2.88 2.75 16.47
CA ARG A 177 3.23 2.22 15.14
C ARG A 177 4.27 3.08 14.42
N ARG A 178 4.17 4.42 14.55
CA ARG A 178 5.17 5.34 13.99
C ARG A 178 6.55 5.19 14.65
N LEU A 179 6.60 5.02 15.97
CA LEU A 179 7.84 4.81 16.70
C LEU A 179 8.54 3.51 16.27
N LEU A 180 7.79 2.42 16.09
CA LEU A 180 8.36 1.16 15.60
C LEU A 180 8.92 1.28 14.18
N GLU A 181 8.20 1.94 13.27
CA GLU A 181 8.67 2.13 11.89
C GLU A 181 9.89 3.06 11.80
N ASN A 182 9.92 4.11 12.62
CA ASN A 182 11.03 5.05 12.65
C ASN A 182 12.24 4.53 13.43
N GLY A 183 12.05 3.64 14.40
CA GLY A 183 13.10 3.09 15.27
C GLY A 183 13.71 1.76 14.80
N ALA A 184 13.18 1.17 13.74
CA ALA A 184 13.72 -0.08 13.20
C ALA A 184 15.01 0.17 12.40
N ASN A 185 16.12 -0.46 12.78
CA ASN A 185 17.41 -0.39 12.06
C ASN A 185 17.31 -0.75 10.56
N SER A 186 16.29 -1.50 10.17
CA SER A 186 16.02 -1.87 8.78
C SER A 186 15.15 -0.86 8.01
N SER A 187 14.70 0.21 8.67
CA SER A 187 13.96 1.30 8.06
C SER A 187 14.90 2.15 7.21
N PHE A 188 14.41 2.61 6.05
CA PHE A 188 15.23 3.45 5.17
C PHE A 188 15.37 4.89 5.68
N VAL A 189 14.46 5.32 6.55
CA VAL A 189 14.45 6.68 7.11
C VAL A 189 15.41 6.79 8.31
N HIS A 190 16.05 5.67 8.68
CA HIS A 190 16.95 5.57 9.83
C HIS A 190 18.40 5.89 9.48
#